data_AF-A0A090T8C5-F1
#
_entry.id   AF-A0A090T8C5-F1
#
_cell.length_a   1.000
_cell.length_b   1.000
_cell.length_c   1.000
_cell.angle_alpha   90.00
_cell.angle_beta   90.00
_cell.angle_gamma   90.00
#
_symmetry.space_group_name_H-M   'P 1'
#
loop_
_entity.id
_entity.type
_entity.pdbx_description
1 polymer ?
#
loop_
_entity_poly.entity_id
_entity_poly.type
_entity_poly.pdbx_seq_one_letter_code
_entity_poly.pdbx_strand_id
1 'polypeptide(L)' 'MKAAHDNPDITIHDWSQEERKKFREIARGQWKIFAERSPSAKKVYDSITNHLEESGLL' A
#
# COMPACT_ATOMS: atom_id res chain seq x y z
N MET A 1 9.71 15.65 7.03
CA MET A 1 10.38 14.39 7.41
C MET A 1 11.36 14.49 8.58
N LYS A 2 12.08 15.62 8.79
CA LYS A 2 13.08 15.76 9.88
C LYS A 2 12.52 15.76 11.31
N ALA A 3 11.43 16.48 11.56
CA ALA A 3 10.91 16.72 12.91
C ALA A 3 10.54 15.45 13.72
N ALA A 4 10.20 14.33 13.06
CA ALA A 4 9.89 13.08 13.75
C ALA A 4 11.14 12.26 14.12
N HIS A 5 12.24 12.40 13.38
CA HIS A 5 13.51 11.72 13.67
C HIS A 5 14.32 12.44 14.76
N ASP A 6 14.13 13.76 14.87
CA ASP A 6 14.87 14.62 15.81
C ASP A 6 14.19 14.71 17.20
N ASN A 7 13.01 14.11 17.38
CA ASN A 7 12.27 14.12 18.65
C ASN A 7 12.48 12.80 19.41
N PRO A 8 13.12 12.82 20.59
CA PRO A 8 13.40 11.61 21.38
C PRO A 8 12.15 10.94 21.96
N ASP A 9 11.00 11.63 22.00
CA ASP A 9 9.72 11.07 22.46
C ASP A 9 8.98 10.28 21.36
N ILE A 10 9.50 10.28 20.12
CA ILE A 10 8.88 9.60 18.98
C ILE A 10 9.63 8.31 18.66
N THR A 11 8.91 7.19 18.68
CA THR A 11 9.43 5.92 18.17
C THR A 11 9.01 5.73 16.72
N ILE A 12 10.00 5.58 15.83
CA ILE A 12 9.76 5.33 14.41
C ILE A 12 9.74 3.82 14.17
N HIS A 13 8.57 3.30 13.79
CA HIS A 13 8.42 1.91 13.40
C HIS A 13 8.50 1.80 11.88
N ASP A 14 9.63 1.29 11.39
CA ASP A 14 9.80 0.93 9.99
C ASP A 14 9.57 -0.57 9.80
N TRP A 15 8.45 -0.94 9.19
CA TRP A 15 8.15 -2.33 8.90
C TRP A 15 8.98 -2.84 7.73
N SER A 16 9.41 -4.09 7.83
CA SER A 16 10.13 -4.77 6.76
C SER A 16 9.31 -4.79 5.46
N GLN A 17 10.01 -4.98 4.34
CA GLN A 17 9.36 -5.10 3.03
C GLN A 17 8.38 -6.28 2.98
N GLU A 18 8.67 -7.37 3.70
CA GLU A 18 7.79 -8.54 3.80
C GLU A 18 6.48 -8.21 4.53
N GLU A 19 6.55 -7.53 5.69
CA GLU A 19 5.35 -7.13 6.44
C GLU A 19 4.50 -6.12 5.66
N ARG A 20 5.15 -5.20 4.93
CA ARG A 20 4.46 -4.29 4.02
C ARG A 20 3.75 -5.02 2.88
N LYS A 21 4.34 -6.10 2.34
CA LYS A 21 3.73 -6.93 1.30
C LYS A 21 2.50 -7.66 1.84
N LYS A 22 2.59 -8.32 3.01
CA LYS A 22 1.44 -8.93 3.70
C LYS A 22 0.30 -7.92 3.91
N PHE A 23 0.64 -6.70 4.33
CA PHE A 23 -0.34 -5.62 4.48
C PHE A 23 -1.00 -5.24 3.15
N ARG A 24 -0.24 -5.12 2.06
CA ARG A 24 -0.78 -4.83 0.72
C ARG A 24 -1.69 -5.94 0.20
N GLU A 25 -1.39 -7.21 0.48
CA GLU A 25 -2.26 -8.33 0.10
C GLU A 25 -3.66 -8.21 0.75
N ILE A 26 -3.71 -7.86 2.03
CA ILE A 26 -4.97 -7.61 2.74
C ILE A 26 -5.68 -6.38 2.15
N ALA A 27 -4.95 -5.29 1.95
CA ALA A 27 -5.49 -4.05 1.41
C ALA A 27 -6.06 -4.22 -0.01
N ARG A 28 -5.44 -5.07 -0.85
CA ARG A 28 -5.92 -5.41 -2.21
C ARG A 28 -7.35 -5.93 -2.18
N GLY A 29 -7.71 -6.72 -1.17
CA GLY A 29 -9.08 -7.20 -0.99
C GLY A 29 -10.10 -6.06 -0.84
N GLN A 30 -9.76 -5.02 -0.07
CA GLN A 30 -10.62 -3.85 0.09
C GLN A 30 -10.64 -2.99 -1.18
N TRP A 31 -9.49 -2.78 -1.83
CA TRP A 31 -9.44 -1.99 -3.06
C TRP A 31 -10.28 -2.61 -4.18
N LYS A 32 -10.36 -3.95 -4.24
CA LYS A 32 -11.21 -4.66 -5.20
C LYS A 32 -12.70 -4.33 -5.01
N ILE A 33 -13.19 -4.22 -3.77
CA ILE A 33 -14.57 -3.83 -3.48
C ILE A 33 -14.86 -2.41 -4.01
N PHE A 34 -13.90 -1.50 -3.88
CA PHE A 34 -14.03 -0.14 -4.42
C PHE A 34 -13.94 -0.10 -5.95
N ALA A 35 -13.12 -0.98 -6.55
CA ALA A 35 -12.97 -1.10 -8.00
C ALA A 35 -14.29 -1.43 -8.69
N GLU A 36 -15.16 -2.21 -8.05
CA GLU A 36 -16.48 -2.60 -8.58
C GLU A 36 -17.48 -1.43 -8.69
N ARG A 37 -17.21 -0.28 -8.04
CA ARG A 37 -18.15 0.86 -8.00
C ARG A 37 -18.25 1.63 -9.30
N SER A 38 -17.24 1.59 -10.16
CA SER A 38 -17.28 2.22 -11.49
C SER A 38 -16.18 1.71 -12.42
N PRO A 39 -16.34 1.83 -13.75
CA PRO A 39 -15.27 1.50 -14.71
C PRO A 39 -13.98 2.29 -14.46
N SER A 40 -14.08 3.55 -14.05
CA SER A 40 -12.92 4.39 -13.73
C SER A 40 -12.19 3.90 -12.48
N ALA A 41 -12.92 3.51 -11.43
CA ALA A 41 -12.33 2.95 -10.21
C ALA A 41 -11.62 1.62 -10.52
N LYS A 42 -12.23 0.77 -11.37
CA LYS A 42 -11.59 -0.45 -11.86
C LYS A 42 -10.27 -0.18 -12.59
N LYS A 43 -10.25 0.80 -13.49
CA LYS A 43 -9.03 1.16 -14.23
C LYS A 43 -7.89 1.59 -13.30
N VAL A 44 -8.19 2.35 -12.25
CA VAL A 44 -7.19 2.78 -11.26
C VAL A 44 -6.68 1.59 -10.44
N TYR A 45 -7.60 0.73 -9.97
CA TYR A 45 -7.24 -0.49 -9.26
C TYR A 45 -6.30 -1.36 -10.10
N ASP A 46 -6.69 -1.68 -11.33
CA ASP A 46 -5.91 -2.54 -12.23
C ASP A 46 -4.52 -1.93 -12.50
N SER A 47 -4.43 -0.61 -12.71
CA SER A 47 -3.15 0.08 -12.92
C SER A 47 -2.22 0.00 -11.69
N ILE A 48 -2.76 0.17 -10.49
CA ILE A 48 -1.95 0.16 -9.26
C ILE A 48 -1.52 -1.26 -8.91
N THR A 49 -2.42 -2.24 -9.02
CA THR A 49 -2.07 -3.64 -8.73
C THR A 49 -1.04 -4.18 -9.70
N ASN A 50 -1.17 -3.88 -11.00
CA ASN A 50 -0.19 -4.32 -11.99
C ASN A 50 1.21 -3.75 -11.69
N HIS A 51 1.30 -2.45 -11.42
CA HIS A 51 2.58 -1.82 -11.08
C HIS A 51 3.23 -2.43 -9.83
N LEU A 52 2.43 -2.71 -8.80
CA LEU A 52 2.90 -3.31 -7.56
C LEU A 52 3.35 -4.77 -7.75
N GLU A 53 2.66 -5.55 -8.59
CA GLU A 53 3.05 -6.93 -8.93
C GLU A 53 4.34 -6.96 -9.76
N GLU A 54 4.45 -6.11 -10.79
CA GLU A 54 5.67 -5.98 -11.61
C GLU A 54 6.89 -5.55 -10.78
N SER A 55 6.68 -4.74 -9.76
CA SER A 55 7.73 -4.27 -8.85
C SER A 55 8.04 -5.25 -7.71
N GLY A 56 7.35 -6.40 -7.64
CA GLY A 56 7.51 -7.38 -6.56
C GLY A 56 7.06 -6.87 -5.17
N LEU A 57 6.23 -5.84 -5.14
CA LEU A 57 5.72 -5.18 -3.93
C LEU A 57 4.39 -5.75 -3.45
N LEU A 58 3.70 -6.48 -4.33
CA LEU A 58 2.56 -7.36 -4.05
C LEU A 58 3.00 -8.82 -4.06
#